data_AF-A0A9P4I994-F1
#
_entry.id   AF-A0A9P4I994-F1
#
_cell.length_a   1.000
_cell.length_b   1.000
_cell.length_c   1.000
_cell.angle_alpha   90.00
_cell.angle_beta   90.00
_cell.angle_gamma   90.00
#
_symmetry.space_group_name_H-M   'P 1'
#
loop_
_entity.id
_entity.type
_entity.pdbx_description
1 polymer ?
#
loop_
_entity_poly.entity_id
_entity_poly.type
_entity_poly.pdbx_seq_one_letter_code
_entity_poly.pdbx_strand_id
1 'polypeptide(L)'
;MHAEHEILGRTYVNAETMVAFEPVGSIPREQFWASEDGYAWDMQELAGALSSNEGVMRNPLSRQMFSPNDVRAIMQHPLCKHLGEKRRQQARMSQGVRLPTIQKLEELAGKLLADQSADLTASRKAIDEFLNYKASLLSTESEAMESLRVPAKDSHSGIAFDCSIGEALRDAQANKVCMHKTGDFIGQAAKYLRSHLD
;
A
#
# COMPACT_ATOMS: atom_id res chain seq x y z
N MET A 1 -19.95 17.52 -12.07
CA MET A 1 -21.24 18.06 -11.55
C MET A 1 -22.36 17.01 -11.46
N HIS A 2 -23.18 16.79 -10.40
CA HIS A 2 -23.11 17.20 -8.99
C HIS A 2 -24.28 16.72 -8.04
N ALA A 3 -25.10 15.66 -8.25
CA ALA A 3 -26.41 15.44 -7.54
C ALA A 3 -26.56 15.83 -6.04
N GLU A 4 -25.63 15.48 -5.13
CA GLU A 4 -25.67 15.94 -3.72
C GLU A 4 -25.24 17.42 -3.52
N HIS A 5 -24.47 17.98 -4.43
CA HIS A 5 -23.94 19.34 -4.40
C HIS A 5 -24.80 20.34 -5.23
N GLU A 6 -25.52 19.90 -6.26
CA GLU A 6 -26.58 20.66 -6.96
C GLU A 6 -27.85 20.77 -6.09
N ILE A 7 -28.24 19.69 -5.42
CA ILE A 7 -29.56 19.58 -4.76
C ILE A 7 -29.48 19.76 -3.24
N LEU A 8 -28.41 19.28 -2.59
CA LEU A 8 -28.26 19.31 -1.12
C LEU A 8 -27.15 20.26 -0.62
N GLY A 9 -26.42 20.92 -1.52
CA GLY A 9 -25.37 21.90 -1.19
C GLY A 9 -24.19 21.33 -0.39
N ARG A 10 -23.96 20.02 -0.42
CA ARG A 10 -22.85 19.36 0.30
C ARG A 10 -21.51 19.65 -0.38
N THR A 11 -20.59 20.28 0.35
CA THR A 11 -19.20 20.49 -0.08
C THR A 11 -18.36 19.24 0.08
N TYR A 12 -17.55 18.91 -0.94
CA TYR A 12 -16.52 17.86 -0.85
C TYR A 12 -15.28 18.34 -0.10
N VAL A 13 -14.43 17.41 0.35
CA VAL A 13 -13.18 17.73 1.06
C VAL A 13 -12.16 18.40 0.13
N ASN A 14 -12.14 18.03 -1.15
CA ASN A 14 -11.36 18.69 -2.19
C ASN A 14 -12.23 19.61 -3.05
N ALA A 15 -11.69 20.79 -3.39
CA ALA A 15 -12.31 21.73 -4.33
C ALA A 15 -11.95 21.45 -5.79
N GLU A 16 -10.81 20.80 -6.03
CA GLU A 16 -10.19 20.56 -7.33
C GLU A 16 -9.88 19.07 -7.56
N THR A 17 -9.69 18.66 -8.82
CA THR A 17 -9.16 17.34 -9.18
C THR A 17 -7.70 17.19 -8.74
N MET A 18 -7.22 15.95 -8.69
CA MET A 18 -5.91 15.61 -8.13
C MET A 18 -4.76 15.88 -9.11
N VAL A 19 -4.99 15.75 -10.43
CA VAL A 19 -3.93 15.79 -11.45
C VAL A 19 -4.06 17.02 -12.35
N ALA A 20 -5.27 17.30 -12.86
CA ALA A 20 -5.52 18.45 -13.71
C ALA A 20 -5.69 19.77 -12.94
N PHE A 21 -5.93 19.71 -11.62
CA PHE A 21 -6.26 20.87 -10.77
C PHE A 21 -7.47 21.67 -11.27
N GLU A 22 -8.42 21.00 -11.93
CA GLU A 22 -9.68 21.62 -12.34
C GLU A 22 -10.71 21.60 -11.21
N PRO A 23 -11.66 22.55 -11.13
CA PRO A 23 -12.71 22.51 -10.12
C PRO A 23 -13.53 21.21 -10.18
N VAL A 24 -13.85 20.59 -9.05
CA VAL A 24 -14.65 19.34 -8.97
C VAL A 24 -16.00 19.43 -9.71
N GLY A 25 -16.52 20.64 -9.90
CA GLY A 25 -17.69 20.89 -10.73
C GLY A 25 -17.52 20.48 -12.21
N SER A 26 -16.32 20.64 -12.80
CA SER A 26 -16.06 20.36 -14.23
C SER A 26 -16.04 18.86 -14.56
N ILE A 27 -15.78 17.99 -13.58
CA ILE A 27 -15.68 16.53 -13.77
C ILE A 27 -16.95 16.02 -14.50
N PRO A 28 -16.80 15.35 -15.66
CA PRO A 28 -17.90 14.74 -16.41
C PRO A 28 -18.70 13.74 -15.56
N ARG A 29 -20.01 13.63 -15.78
CA ARG A 29 -20.90 12.80 -14.93
C ARG A 29 -20.56 11.31 -14.98
N GLU A 30 -20.05 10.86 -16.11
CA GLU A 30 -19.58 9.51 -16.42
C GLU A 30 -18.17 9.20 -15.87
N GLN A 31 -17.46 10.22 -15.37
CA GLN A 31 -16.16 10.12 -14.71
C GLN A 31 -16.25 10.45 -13.20
N PHE A 32 -17.33 11.12 -12.76
CA PHE A 32 -17.50 11.57 -11.39
C PHE A 32 -17.88 10.44 -10.43
N TRP A 33 -17.15 10.34 -9.32
CA TRP A 33 -17.51 9.54 -8.16
C TRP A 33 -17.14 10.27 -6.87
N ALA A 34 -17.74 9.89 -5.74
CA ALA A 34 -17.40 10.41 -4.42
C ALA A 34 -17.26 9.25 -3.43
N SER A 35 -16.18 9.27 -2.63
CA SER A 35 -15.88 8.26 -1.61
C SER A 35 -16.58 8.55 -0.29
N GLU A 36 -16.73 7.52 0.55
CA GLU A 36 -17.33 7.63 1.89
C GLU A 36 -16.58 8.62 2.82
N ASP A 37 -15.29 8.88 2.56
CA ASP A 37 -14.48 9.90 3.26
C ASP A 37 -14.68 11.35 2.72
N GLY A 38 -15.64 11.55 1.81
CA GLY A 38 -16.10 12.88 1.36
C GLY A 38 -15.25 13.53 0.26
N TYR A 39 -14.29 12.81 -0.30
CA TYR A 39 -13.54 13.27 -1.48
C TYR A 39 -14.31 13.01 -2.77
N ALA A 40 -14.21 13.94 -3.71
CA ALA A 40 -14.72 13.80 -5.06
C ALA A 40 -13.58 13.44 -6.02
N TRP A 41 -13.88 12.53 -6.95
CA TRP A 41 -12.91 11.91 -7.84
C TRP A 41 -13.33 12.05 -9.30
N ASP A 42 -12.36 12.45 -10.11
CA ASP A 42 -12.29 12.00 -11.48
C ASP A 42 -11.78 10.54 -11.46
N MET A 43 -12.60 9.62 -11.94
CA MET A 43 -12.30 8.19 -11.94
C MET A 43 -11.20 7.78 -12.94
N GLN A 44 -10.90 8.61 -13.94
CA GLN A 44 -9.73 8.42 -14.80
C GLN A 44 -8.45 8.79 -14.05
N GLU A 45 -8.42 9.94 -13.36
CA GLU A 45 -7.28 10.33 -12.51
C GLU A 45 -7.04 9.32 -11.38
N LEU A 46 -8.11 8.91 -10.68
CA LEU A 46 -8.02 7.94 -9.59
C LEU A 46 -7.54 6.57 -10.08
N ALA A 47 -8.04 6.08 -11.22
CA ALA A 47 -7.58 4.82 -11.78
C ALA A 47 -6.10 4.86 -12.21
N GLY A 48 -5.63 6.01 -12.70
CA GLY A 48 -4.22 6.26 -12.97
C GLY A 48 -3.36 6.15 -11.71
N ALA A 49 -3.70 6.90 -10.66
CA ALA A 49 -2.94 6.90 -9.41
C ALA A 49 -2.94 5.53 -8.71
N LEU A 50 -4.08 4.83 -8.69
CA LEU A 50 -4.17 3.46 -8.15
C LEU A 50 -3.37 2.46 -8.98
N SER A 51 -3.27 2.63 -10.30
CA SER A 51 -2.42 1.81 -11.17
C SER A 51 -0.94 2.05 -10.92
N SER A 52 -0.53 3.30 -10.72
CA SER A 52 0.85 3.68 -10.38
C SER A 52 1.29 3.19 -9.00
N ASN A 53 0.36 3.02 -8.05
CA ASN A 53 0.62 2.38 -6.76
C ASN A 53 0.26 0.88 -6.75
N GLU A 54 0.53 0.19 -7.87
CA GLU A 54 0.38 -1.26 -8.05
C GLU A 54 -0.95 -1.89 -7.57
N GLY A 55 -2.04 -1.12 -7.61
CA GLY A 55 -3.39 -1.55 -7.21
C GLY A 55 -3.69 -1.49 -5.70
N VAL A 56 -2.85 -0.83 -4.89
CA VAL A 56 -3.16 -0.55 -3.48
C VAL A 56 -4.35 0.39 -3.41
N MET A 57 -5.44 -0.06 -2.79
CA MET A 57 -6.69 0.68 -2.67
C MET A 57 -6.62 1.78 -1.60
N ARG A 58 -5.79 2.79 -1.84
CA ARG A 58 -5.50 3.91 -0.95
C ARG A 58 -5.90 5.22 -1.62
N ASN A 59 -6.65 6.05 -0.92
CA ASN A 59 -6.98 7.42 -1.33
C ASN A 59 -5.64 8.19 -1.51
N PRO A 60 -5.31 8.66 -2.72
CA PRO A 60 -4.04 9.35 -2.97
C PRO A 60 -3.87 10.69 -2.22
N LEU A 61 -4.99 11.37 -1.92
CA LEU A 61 -5.03 12.67 -1.25
C LEU A 61 -4.97 12.51 0.27
N SER A 62 -5.86 11.70 0.87
CA SER A 62 -5.91 11.49 2.32
C SER A 62 -4.87 10.48 2.84
N ARG A 63 -4.25 9.70 1.93
CA ARG A 63 -3.34 8.56 2.22
C ARG A 63 -3.96 7.45 3.06
N GLN A 64 -5.28 7.48 3.28
CA GLN A 64 -6.00 6.41 3.97
C GLN A 64 -6.40 5.29 3.02
N MET A 65 -6.63 4.09 3.55
CA MET A 65 -7.21 3.01 2.74
C MET A 65 -8.68 3.33 2.46
N PHE A 66 -9.13 3.12 1.22
CA PHE A 66 -10.55 3.19 0.88
C PHE A 66 -11.35 2.16 1.69
N SER A 67 -12.60 2.48 2.00
CA SER A 67 -13.47 1.55 2.72
C SER A 67 -13.78 0.30 1.87
N PRO A 68 -14.24 -0.83 2.47
CA PRO A 68 -14.67 -1.99 1.69
C PRO A 68 -15.80 -1.69 0.68
N ASN A 69 -16.61 -0.66 0.93
CA ASN A 69 -17.66 -0.20 0.01
C ASN A 69 -17.07 0.66 -1.11
N ASP A 70 -16.20 1.62 -0.77
CA ASP A 70 -15.45 2.42 -1.75
C ASP A 70 -14.69 1.52 -2.72
N VAL A 71 -13.96 0.53 -2.21
CA VAL A 71 -13.24 -0.45 -3.03
C VAL A 71 -14.19 -1.22 -3.95
N ARG A 72 -15.40 -1.58 -3.48
CA ARG A 72 -16.41 -2.23 -4.33
C ARG A 72 -16.89 -1.29 -5.44
N ALA A 73 -17.17 -0.04 -5.12
CA ALA A 73 -17.63 0.98 -6.08
C ALA A 73 -16.56 1.29 -7.14
N ILE A 74 -15.33 1.57 -6.71
CA ILE A 74 -14.17 1.78 -7.59
C ILE A 74 -14.03 0.59 -8.55
N MET A 75 -14.05 -0.64 -8.03
CA MET A 75 -13.89 -1.85 -8.84
C MET A 75 -15.04 -2.14 -9.82
N GLN A 76 -16.23 -1.57 -9.58
CA GLN A 76 -17.37 -1.66 -10.50
C GLN A 76 -17.36 -0.58 -11.59
N HIS A 77 -16.61 0.50 -11.39
CA HIS A 77 -16.57 1.62 -12.33
C HIS A 77 -15.93 1.22 -13.68
N PRO A 78 -16.52 1.58 -14.85
CA PRO A 78 -16.01 1.16 -16.15
C PRO A 78 -14.55 1.51 -16.41
N LEU A 79 -14.11 2.70 -15.98
CA LEU A 79 -12.74 3.19 -16.15
C LEU A 79 -11.72 2.46 -15.27
N CYS A 80 -12.16 1.80 -14.20
CA CYS A 80 -11.30 1.14 -13.22
C CYS A 80 -11.15 -0.38 -13.45
N LYS A 81 -11.79 -0.96 -14.48
CA LYS A 81 -11.79 -2.41 -14.74
C LYS A 81 -10.38 -3.03 -14.79
N HIS A 82 -9.38 -2.29 -15.30
CA HIS A 82 -7.98 -2.72 -15.39
C HIS A 82 -7.32 -2.92 -14.00
N LEU A 83 -7.77 -2.20 -12.96
CA LEU A 83 -7.30 -2.40 -11.58
C LEU A 83 -7.60 -3.82 -11.06
N GLY A 84 -8.58 -4.51 -11.67
CA GLY A 84 -8.91 -5.89 -11.34
C GLY A 84 -7.79 -6.88 -11.64
N GLU A 85 -6.94 -6.59 -12.64
CA GLU A 85 -5.79 -7.42 -12.97
C GLU A 85 -4.65 -7.20 -11.98
N LYS A 86 -4.30 -5.94 -11.69
CA LYS A 86 -3.32 -5.59 -10.64
C LYS A 86 -3.73 -6.14 -9.27
N ARG A 87 -4.99 -6.00 -8.86
CA ARG A 87 -5.48 -6.57 -7.59
C ARG A 87 -5.41 -8.09 -7.56
N ARG A 88 -5.72 -8.78 -8.66
CA ARG A 88 -5.52 -10.24 -8.77
C ARG A 88 -4.04 -10.63 -8.72
N GLN A 89 -3.13 -9.82 -9.27
CA GLN A 89 -1.69 -10.06 -9.17
C GLN A 89 -1.20 -9.89 -7.72
N GLN A 90 -1.56 -8.80 -7.04
CA GLN A 90 -1.24 -8.59 -5.62
C GLN A 90 -1.78 -9.75 -4.75
N ALA A 91 -3.02 -10.19 -4.96
CA ALA A 91 -3.61 -11.32 -4.24
C ALA A 91 -2.85 -12.65 -4.48
N ARG A 92 -2.48 -12.96 -5.73
CA ARG A 92 -1.65 -14.14 -6.06
C ARG A 92 -0.27 -14.06 -5.42
N MET A 93 0.36 -12.88 -5.41
CA MET A 93 1.65 -12.69 -4.74
C MET A 93 1.54 -12.93 -3.24
N SER A 94 0.50 -12.43 -2.57
CA SER A 94 0.31 -12.67 -1.12
C SER A 94 0.06 -14.15 -0.78
N GLN A 95 -0.72 -14.86 -1.61
CA GLN A 95 -0.97 -16.30 -1.44
C GLN A 95 0.25 -17.17 -1.79
N GLY A 96 1.17 -16.66 -2.62
CA GLY A 96 2.36 -17.36 -3.07
C GLY A 96 3.52 -17.40 -2.05
N VAL A 97 3.43 -16.67 -0.94
CA VAL A 97 4.47 -16.65 0.10
C VAL A 97 4.26 -17.78 1.11
N ARG A 98 5.26 -18.64 1.27
CA ARG A 98 5.15 -19.81 2.17
C ARG A 98 5.32 -19.42 3.63
N LEU A 99 4.71 -20.19 4.53
CA LEU A 99 4.80 -19.99 5.99
C LEU A 99 6.24 -19.83 6.53
N PRO A 100 7.27 -20.58 6.08
CA PRO A 100 8.65 -20.36 6.53
C PRO A 100 9.21 -18.97 6.18
N THR A 101 8.83 -18.42 5.02
CA THR A 101 9.21 -17.08 4.57
C THR A 101 8.54 -16.02 5.44
N ILE A 102 7.27 -16.23 5.80
CA ILE A 102 6.53 -15.36 6.73
C ILE A 102 7.15 -15.40 8.13
N GLN A 103 7.50 -16.58 8.65
CA GLN A 103 8.22 -16.72 9.93
C GLN A 103 9.57 -15.98 9.92
N LYS A 104 10.31 -16.00 8.80
CA LYS A 104 11.56 -15.25 8.65
C LYS A 104 11.35 -13.74 8.65
N LEU A 105 10.23 -13.23 8.13
CA LEU A 105 9.85 -11.83 8.25
C LEU A 105 9.47 -11.46 9.70
N GLU A 106 8.76 -12.34 10.42
CA GLU A 106 8.42 -12.15 11.84
C GLU A 106 9.67 -12.11 12.73
N GLU A 107 10.61 -13.05 12.54
CA GLU A 107 11.91 -13.06 13.20
C GLU A 107 12.71 -11.78 12.95
N LEU A 108 12.72 -11.30 11.69
CA LEU A 108 13.41 -10.07 11.31
C LEU A 108 12.78 -8.84 11.97
N ALA A 109 11.45 -8.68 11.88
CA ALA A 109 10.73 -7.60 12.54
C ALA A 109 11.00 -7.55 14.05
N GLY A 110 10.98 -8.73 14.71
CA GLY A 110 11.31 -8.85 16.13
C GLY A 110 12.73 -8.36 16.46
N LYS A 111 13.74 -8.78 15.67
CA LYS A 111 15.13 -8.31 15.84
C LYS A 111 15.25 -6.79 15.64
N LEU A 112 14.66 -6.23 14.58
CA LEU A 112 14.72 -4.80 14.25
C LEU A 112 14.02 -3.90 15.28
N LEU A 113 12.93 -4.37 15.89
CA LEU A 113 12.18 -3.61 16.90
C LEU A 113 12.80 -3.71 18.30
N ALA A 114 13.45 -4.83 18.63
CA ALA A 114 14.10 -5.04 19.92
C ALA A 114 15.49 -4.40 20.02
N ASP A 115 16.12 -4.04 18.90
CA ASP A 115 17.47 -3.49 18.87
C ASP A 115 17.49 -2.02 19.36
N GLN A 116 17.91 -1.83 20.60
CA GLN A 116 18.14 -0.53 21.23
C GLN A 116 19.63 -0.17 21.30
N SER A 117 20.50 -0.88 20.56
CA SER A 117 21.94 -0.61 20.55
C SER A 117 22.28 0.66 19.76
N ALA A 118 23.34 1.35 20.18
CA ALA A 118 23.79 2.57 19.51
C ALA A 118 24.40 2.33 18.13
N ASP A 119 24.92 1.13 17.87
CA ASP A 119 25.56 0.74 16.60
C ASP A 119 24.63 -0.04 15.64
N LEU A 120 23.48 -0.51 16.13
CA LEU A 120 22.48 -1.30 15.38
C LEU A 120 23.07 -2.56 14.74
N THR A 121 24.11 -3.14 15.32
CA THR A 121 24.82 -4.30 14.77
C THR A 121 23.91 -5.52 14.64
N ALA A 122 23.02 -5.73 15.62
CA ALA A 122 22.06 -6.83 15.60
C ALA A 122 21.06 -6.66 14.44
N SER A 123 20.52 -5.45 14.24
CA SER A 123 19.65 -5.10 13.12
C SER A 123 20.31 -5.29 11.75
N ARG A 124 21.54 -4.78 11.59
CA ARG A 124 22.31 -4.90 10.34
C ARG A 124 22.56 -6.36 9.98
N LYS A 125 23.04 -7.15 10.95
CA LYS A 125 23.24 -8.59 10.77
C LYS A 125 21.92 -9.31 10.43
N ALA A 126 20.80 -8.93 11.05
CA ALA A 126 19.50 -9.52 10.75
C ALA A 126 19.03 -9.24 9.31
N ILE A 127 19.25 -8.02 8.81
CA ILE A 127 18.96 -7.64 7.42
C ILE A 127 19.84 -8.45 6.45
N ASP A 128 21.14 -8.54 6.71
CA ASP A 128 22.06 -9.31 5.85
C ASP A 128 21.73 -10.81 5.86
N GLU A 129 21.40 -11.39 7.03
CA GLU A 129 20.88 -12.76 7.16
C GLU A 129 19.61 -12.97 6.30
N PHE A 130 18.66 -12.03 6.35
CA PHE A 130 17.42 -12.13 5.58
C PHE A 130 17.63 -11.89 4.07
N LEU A 131 18.51 -10.98 3.66
CA LEU A 131 18.81 -10.73 2.25
C LEU A 131 19.49 -11.96 1.60
N ASN A 132 20.37 -12.64 2.33
CA ASN A 132 20.95 -13.92 1.92
C ASN A 132 19.87 -15.01 1.82
N TYR A 133 18.95 -15.10 2.77
CA TYR A 133 17.81 -16.02 2.69
C TYR A 133 16.91 -15.70 1.47
N LYS A 134 16.60 -14.43 1.23
CA LYS A 134 15.81 -13.95 0.08
C LYS A 134 16.42 -14.36 -1.27
N ALA A 135 17.76 -14.40 -1.38
CA ALA A 135 18.44 -14.87 -2.58
C ALA A 135 18.25 -16.38 -2.86
N SER A 136 17.80 -17.17 -1.87
CA SER A 136 17.46 -18.60 -2.02
C SER A 136 15.98 -18.88 -2.27
N LEU A 137 15.13 -17.85 -2.31
CA LEU A 137 13.69 -18.00 -2.51
C LEU A 137 13.33 -18.42 -3.95
N LEU A 138 12.18 -19.09 -4.08
CA LEU A 138 11.57 -19.37 -5.37
C LEU A 138 11.14 -18.07 -6.07
N SER A 139 11.04 -18.09 -7.40
CA SER A 139 10.71 -16.90 -8.19
C SER A 139 9.44 -16.19 -7.74
N THR A 140 8.39 -16.93 -7.38
CA THR A 140 7.11 -16.39 -6.89
C THR A 140 7.25 -15.64 -5.56
N GLU A 141 8.04 -16.16 -4.64
CA GLU A 141 8.28 -15.51 -3.34
C GLU A 141 9.23 -14.32 -3.50
N SER A 142 10.23 -14.43 -4.38
CA SER A 142 11.13 -13.33 -4.71
C SER A 142 10.38 -12.16 -5.39
N GLU A 143 9.47 -12.44 -6.32
CA GLU A 143 8.56 -11.45 -6.91
C GLU A 143 7.68 -10.80 -5.84
N ALA A 144 7.08 -11.58 -4.94
CA ALA A 144 6.31 -11.04 -3.83
C ALA A 144 7.16 -10.15 -2.91
N MET A 145 8.40 -10.51 -2.60
CA MET A 145 9.28 -9.64 -1.80
C MET A 145 9.61 -8.31 -2.51
N GLU A 146 9.74 -8.30 -3.84
CA GLU A 146 10.10 -7.09 -4.61
C GLU A 146 8.91 -6.21 -5.00
N SER A 147 7.74 -6.80 -5.27
CA SER A 147 6.61 -6.14 -5.95
C SER A 147 5.29 -6.16 -5.17
N LEU A 148 5.16 -6.97 -4.10
CA LEU A 148 3.97 -6.93 -3.25
C LEU A 148 3.91 -5.58 -2.53
N ARG A 149 2.78 -4.90 -2.64
CA ARG A 149 2.47 -3.71 -1.83
C ARG A 149 1.53 -4.11 -0.71
N VAL A 150 1.95 -3.84 0.53
CA VAL A 150 1.18 -4.16 1.74
C VAL A 150 0.42 -2.91 2.21
N PRO A 151 -0.86 -3.03 2.62
CA PRO A 151 -1.63 -1.93 3.19
C PRO A 151 -1.21 -1.61 4.65
N ALA A 152 0.08 -1.29 4.84
CA ALA A 152 0.70 -0.98 6.13
C ALA A 152 0.85 0.54 6.37
N LYS A 153 0.98 0.95 7.63
CA LYS A 153 1.23 2.33 8.06
C LYS A 153 2.28 2.38 9.16
N ASP A 154 3.15 3.39 9.14
CA ASP A 154 4.10 3.66 10.21
C ASP A 154 3.33 3.89 11.52
N SER A 155 3.53 3.00 12.49
CA SER A 155 2.81 2.99 13.78
C SER A 155 3.07 4.24 14.62
N HIS A 156 4.15 4.99 14.35
CA HIS A 156 4.46 6.25 15.05
C HIS A 156 3.84 7.48 14.37
N SER A 157 3.96 7.60 13.05
CA SER A 157 3.50 8.78 12.31
C SER A 157 2.12 8.67 11.66
N GLY A 158 1.55 7.46 11.57
CA GLY A 158 0.34 7.16 10.81
C GLY A 158 0.51 7.21 9.30
N ILE A 159 1.69 7.62 8.79
CA ILE A 159 1.99 7.74 7.37
C ILE A 159 2.05 6.34 6.74
N ALA A 160 1.33 6.16 5.64
CA ALA A 160 1.27 4.87 4.97
C ALA A 160 2.61 4.47 4.33
N PHE A 161 2.97 3.19 4.38
CA PHE A 161 4.12 2.66 3.66
C PHE A 161 3.80 2.52 2.17
N ASP A 162 4.71 2.97 1.32
CA ASP A 162 4.54 3.06 -0.15
C ASP A 162 5.66 2.31 -0.89
N CYS A 163 6.14 1.22 -0.29
CA CYS A 163 7.25 0.41 -0.75
C CYS A 163 6.97 -1.10 -0.58
N SER A 164 7.82 -1.94 -1.16
CA SER A 164 7.85 -3.39 -0.97
C SER A 164 8.81 -3.78 0.15
N ILE A 165 8.75 -5.05 0.54
CA ILE A 165 9.69 -5.66 1.50
C ILE A 165 11.14 -5.46 1.02
N GLY A 166 11.42 -5.75 -0.25
CA GLY A 166 12.76 -5.60 -0.85
C GLY A 166 13.27 -4.17 -0.84
N GLU A 167 12.42 -3.20 -1.16
CA GLU A 167 12.74 -1.77 -1.11
C GLU A 167 13.03 -1.31 0.33
N ALA A 168 12.17 -1.65 1.29
CA ALA A 168 12.34 -1.27 2.70
C ALA A 168 13.61 -1.83 3.34
N LEU A 169 14.02 -3.05 2.95
CA LEU A 169 15.27 -3.67 3.41
C LEU A 169 16.51 -2.99 2.81
N ARG A 170 16.48 -2.65 1.50
CA ARG A 170 17.56 -1.90 0.85
C ARG A 170 17.73 -0.51 1.44
N ASP A 171 16.63 0.19 1.71
CA ASP A 171 16.68 1.54 2.28
C ASP A 171 17.14 1.54 3.75
N ALA A 172 16.82 0.50 4.52
CA ALA A 172 17.39 0.27 5.85
C ALA A 172 18.89 -0.04 5.80
N GLN A 173 19.33 -0.93 4.91
CA GLN A 173 20.75 -1.27 4.71
C GLN A 173 21.56 -0.03 4.27
N ALA A 174 20.98 0.82 3.42
CA ALA A 174 21.54 2.10 3.00
C ALA A 174 21.43 3.23 4.05
N ASN A 175 20.88 2.95 5.25
CA ASN A 175 20.65 3.91 6.34
C ASN A 175 19.78 5.13 5.95
N LYS A 176 18.89 4.98 4.96
CA LYS A 176 17.92 6.03 4.57
C LYS A 176 16.69 6.08 5.50
N VAL A 177 16.35 4.95 6.12
CA VAL A 177 15.21 4.76 7.02
C VAL A 177 15.72 4.10 8.30
N CYS A 178 15.15 4.46 9.46
CA CYS A 178 15.56 3.87 10.73
C CYS A 178 15.09 2.41 10.86
N MET A 179 15.91 1.59 11.53
CA MET A 179 15.68 0.14 11.66
C MET A 179 14.32 -0.19 12.26
N HIS A 180 13.88 0.55 13.28
CA HIS A 180 12.56 0.38 13.91
C HIS A 180 11.40 0.60 12.93
N LYS A 181 11.48 1.60 12.03
CA LYS A 181 10.44 1.88 11.04
C LYS A 181 10.37 0.80 9.98
N THR A 182 11.51 0.25 9.56
CA THR A 182 11.53 -0.95 8.71
C THR A 182 11.01 -2.18 9.46
N GLY A 183 11.38 -2.37 10.72
CA GLY A 183 10.87 -3.46 11.57
C GLY A 183 9.35 -3.45 11.74
N ASP A 184 8.76 -2.28 11.94
CA ASP A 184 7.31 -2.07 11.99
C ASP A 184 6.62 -2.44 10.66
N PHE A 185 7.13 -1.93 9.53
CA PHE A 185 6.63 -2.29 8.20
C PHE A 185 6.70 -3.80 7.95
N ILE A 186 7.86 -4.43 8.20
CA ILE A 186 8.07 -5.87 7.98
C ILE A 186 7.16 -6.69 8.89
N GLY A 187 6.92 -6.25 10.13
CA GLY A 187 5.98 -6.90 11.06
C GLY A 187 4.53 -6.82 10.59
N GLN A 188 4.12 -5.70 10.00
CA GLN A 188 2.80 -5.55 9.38
C GLN A 188 2.67 -6.36 8.08
N ALA A 189 3.72 -6.41 7.26
CA ALA A 189 3.78 -7.23 6.06
C ALA A 189 3.67 -8.73 6.38
N ALA A 190 4.35 -9.22 7.41
CA ALA A 190 4.23 -10.60 7.85
C ALA A 190 2.81 -10.94 8.34
N LYS A 191 2.17 -10.06 9.14
CA LYS A 191 0.78 -10.22 9.58
C LYS A 191 -0.19 -10.26 8.40
N TYR A 192 -0.02 -9.37 7.43
CA TYR A 192 -0.83 -9.32 6.21
C TYR A 192 -0.68 -10.61 5.38
N LEU A 193 0.55 -11.07 5.16
CA LEU A 193 0.80 -12.33 4.44
C LEU A 193 0.19 -13.54 5.17
N ARG A 194 0.35 -13.59 6.50
CA ARG A 194 -0.24 -14.65 7.34
C ARG A 194 -1.76 -14.71 7.21
N SER A 195 -2.46 -13.57 7.10
CA SER A 195 -3.92 -13.53 6.91
C SER A 195 -4.39 -13.87 5.48
N HIS A 196 -3.49 -14.28 4.58
CA HIS A 196 -3.79 -14.70 3.20
C HIS A 196 -3.30 -16.15 2.92
N LEU A 197 -2.95 -16.91 3.97
CA LEU A 197 -2.62 -18.34 3.89
C LEU A 197 -3.86 -19.26 4.03
N ASP A 198 -4.97 -18.73 4.56
CA ASP A 198 -6.24 -19.43 4.80
C ASP A 198 -7.22 -19.33 3.62
#